data_AF-A0A938DBH8-F1
#
_entry.id   AF-A0A938DBH8-F1
#
_cell.length_a   1.000
_cell.length_b   1.000
_cell.length_c   1.000
_cell.angle_alpha   90.00
_cell.angle_beta   90.00
_cell.angle_gamma   90.00
#
_symmetry.space_group_name_H-M   'P 1'
#
loop_
_entity.id
_entity.type
_entity.pdbx_description
1 polymer ?
#
loop_
_entity_poly.entity_id
_entity_poly.type
_entity_poly.pdbx_seq_one_letter_code
_entity_poly.pdbx_strand_id
1 'polypeptide(L)'
;TWRSARPEIDGLSEAEVREALEGLDPLWDELFPAEQARIVQLLVERVEVGVAGLKVRLRVQGLACMVQDLAGIAAAPRRAA
;
A
#
# COMPACT_ATOMS: atom_id res chain seq x y z
N THR A 1 9.43 -3.18 4.88
CA THR A 1 9.63 -4.19 3.82
C THR A 1 9.61 -5.58 4.44
N TRP A 2 9.41 -6.68 3.71
CA TRP A 2 9.36 -8.03 4.32
C TRP A 2 10.61 -8.34 5.16
N ARG A 3 11.80 -7.92 4.69
CA ARG A 3 13.07 -7.98 5.44
C ARG A 3 13.05 -7.20 6.76
N SER A 4 12.27 -6.12 6.83
CA SER A 4 12.07 -5.32 8.04
C SER A 4 11.07 -5.96 9.01
N ALA A 5 10.10 -6.72 8.51
CA ALA A 5 9.05 -7.39 9.31
C ALA A 5 9.46 -8.78 9.81
N ARG A 6 10.39 -9.44 9.11
CA ARG A 6 10.91 -10.78 9.47
C ARG A 6 11.43 -10.93 10.90
N PRO A 7 12.04 -9.91 11.55
CA PRO A 7 12.43 -10.00 12.96
C PRO A 7 11.24 -9.99 13.94
N GLU A 8 10.09 -9.47 13.52
CA GLU A 8 8.88 -9.29 14.35
C GLU A 8 7.89 -10.46 14.20
N ILE A 9 7.95 -11.16 13.06
CA ILE A 9 7.08 -12.29 12.73
C ILE A 9 7.95 -13.47 12.34
N ASP A 10 8.10 -14.41 13.28
CA ASP A 10 8.91 -15.61 13.07
C ASP A 10 8.31 -16.48 11.95
N GLY A 11 9.16 -16.98 11.06
CA GLY A 11 8.74 -17.76 9.90
C GLY A 11 8.21 -16.98 8.69
N LEU A 12 8.05 -15.65 8.75
CA LEU A 12 7.51 -14.87 7.63
C LEU A 12 8.42 -14.92 6.39
N SER A 13 7.92 -15.56 5.33
CA SER A 13 8.60 -15.62 4.03
C SER A 13 8.24 -14.43 3.14
N GLU A 14 9.12 -14.14 2.15
CA GLU A 14 8.79 -13.14 1.12
C GLU A 14 7.56 -13.56 0.29
N ALA A 15 7.38 -14.86 0.07
CA ALA A 15 6.27 -15.40 -0.71
C ALA A 15 4.93 -15.15 -0.01
N GLU A 16 4.85 -15.35 1.30
CA GLU A 16 3.64 -15.06 2.08
C GLU A 16 3.30 -13.57 2.09
N VAL A 17 4.31 -12.70 2.20
CA VAL A 17 4.09 -11.24 2.10
C VAL A 17 3.59 -10.86 0.71
N ARG A 18 4.12 -11.49 -0.34
CA ARG A 18 3.67 -11.28 -1.72
C ARG A 18 2.24 -11.72 -1.92
N GLU A 19 1.89 -12.94 -1.51
CA GLU A 19 0.55 -13.50 -1.66
C GLU A 19 -0.51 -12.68 -0.90
N ALA A 20 -0.17 -12.21 0.30
CA ALA A 20 -1.03 -11.29 1.05
C ALA A 20 -1.23 -9.94 0.34
N LEU A 21 -0.21 -9.44 -0.36
CA LEU A 21 -0.31 -8.21 -1.16
C LEU A 21 -1.07 -8.42 -2.47
N GLU A 22 -0.98 -9.59 -3.08
CA GLU A 22 -1.77 -9.94 -4.29
C GLU A 22 -3.27 -9.98 -3.97
N GLY A 23 -3.65 -10.27 -2.73
CA GLY A 23 -5.05 -10.14 -2.27
C GLY A 23 -5.62 -8.72 -2.32
N LEU A 24 -4.80 -7.67 -2.53
CA LEU A 24 -5.27 -6.30 -2.77
C LEU A 24 -5.69 -6.05 -4.23
N ASP A 25 -5.22 -6.85 -5.20
CA ASP A 25 -5.53 -6.65 -6.63
C ASP A 25 -7.05 -6.64 -6.89
N PRO A 26 -7.86 -7.59 -6.36
CA PRO A 26 -9.31 -7.57 -6.57
C PRO A 26 -10.00 -6.36 -5.92
N LEU A 27 -9.43 -5.80 -4.85
CA LEU A 27 -9.97 -4.59 -4.21
C LEU A 27 -9.64 -3.34 -5.01
N TRP A 28 -8.51 -3.31 -5.71
CA TRP A 28 -8.03 -2.15 -6.45
C TRP A 28 -9.03 -1.71 -7.52
N ASP A 29 -9.59 -2.66 -8.25
CA ASP A 29 -10.55 -2.41 -9.33
C ASP A 29 -11.92 -1.92 -8.82
N GLU A 30 -12.23 -2.17 -7.54
CA GLU A 30 -13.47 -1.72 -6.88
C GLU A 30 -13.35 -0.31 -6.27
N LEU A 31 -12.14 0.25 -6.19
CA LEU A 31 -11.91 1.60 -5.68
C LEU A 31 -12.38 2.66 -6.67
N PHE A 32 -12.97 3.75 -6.16
CA PHE A 32 -13.24 4.91 -7.00
C PHE A 32 -11.93 5.50 -7.54
N PRO A 33 -11.93 6.14 -8.73
CA PRO A 33 -10.71 6.72 -9.31
C PRO A 33 -9.97 7.70 -8.38
N ALA A 34 -10.71 8.44 -7.55
CA ALA A 34 -10.13 9.35 -6.56
C ALA A 34 -9.40 8.63 -5.43
N GLU A 35 -9.88 7.44 -5.03
CA GLU A 35 -9.27 6.63 -3.98
C GLU A 35 -7.99 5.97 -4.49
N GLN A 36 -8.01 5.42 -5.71
CA GLN A 36 -6.80 4.93 -6.39
C GLN A 36 -5.74 6.03 -6.47
N ALA A 37 -6.12 7.23 -6.91
CA ALA A 37 -5.22 8.38 -6.99
C ALA A 37 -4.62 8.76 -5.63
N ARG A 38 -5.44 8.75 -4.56
CA ARG A 38 -4.97 9.01 -3.19
C ARG A 38 -3.94 7.97 -2.75
N ILE A 39 -4.19 6.68 -2.99
CA ILE A 39 -3.23 5.62 -2.65
C ILE A 39 -1.91 5.84 -3.40
N VAL A 40 -1.95 6.09 -4.71
CA VAL A 40 -0.72 6.35 -5.49
C VAL A 40 0.04 7.56 -4.94
N GLN A 41 -0.64 8.65 -4.58
CA GLN A 41 0.00 9.84 -3.99
C GLN A 41 0.66 9.58 -2.62
N LEU A 42 0.09 8.67 -1.83
CA LEU A 42 0.67 8.27 -0.55
C LEU A 42 1.91 7.39 -0.74
N LEU A 43 1.87 6.51 -1.75
CA LEU A 43 2.93 5.54 -2.03
C LEU A 43 4.09 6.11 -2.84
N VAL A 44 3.84 7.07 -3.72
CA VAL A 44 4.85 7.61 -4.64
C VAL A 44 5.46 8.88 -4.10
N GLU A 45 6.79 8.88 -3.99
CA GLU A 45 7.56 10.06 -3.59
C GLU A 45 7.85 10.96 -4.80
N ARG A 46 8.29 10.34 -5.89
CA ARG A 46 8.67 11.05 -7.12
C ARG A 46 8.56 10.14 -8.33
N VAL A 47 8.16 10.72 -9.46
CA VAL A 47 8.21 10.08 -10.77
C VAL A 47 9.16 10.88 -11.65
N GLU A 48 10.13 10.20 -12.26
CA GLU A 48 11.02 10.74 -13.28
C GLU A 48 10.64 10.10 -14.62
N VAL A 49 10.22 10.93 -15.58
CA VAL A 49 9.82 10.50 -16.92
C VAL A 49 10.96 10.81 -17.88
N GLY A 50 11.46 9.81 -18.59
CA GLY A 50 12.48 9.96 -19.61
C GLY A 50 12.11 9.24 -20.89
N VAL A 51 12.82 9.55 -21.97
CA VAL A 51 12.63 8.90 -23.29
C VAL A 51 12.85 7.39 -23.27
N ALA A 52 13.65 6.89 -22.32
CA ALA A 52 13.93 5.46 -22.17
C ALA A 52 13.01 4.75 -21.15
N GLY A 53 12.12 5.48 -20.47
CA GLY A 53 11.17 4.88 -19.54
C GLY A 53 10.84 5.72 -18.31
N LEU A 54 10.19 5.07 -17.34
CA LEU A 54 9.71 5.65 -16.10
C LEU A 54 10.56 5.18 -14.92
N LYS A 55 10.98 6.12 -14.07
CA LYS A 55 11.59 5.78 -12.78
C LYS A 55 10.72 6.31 -11.65
N VAL A 56 10.24 5.40 -10.80
CA VAL A 56 9.36 5.73 -9.67
C VAL A 56 10.14 5.54 -8.36
N ARG A 57 10.16 6.57 -7.52
CA ARG A 57 10.60 6.49 -6.13
C ARG A 57 9.39 6.32 -5.23
N LEU A 58 9.42 5.32 -4.35
CA LEU A 58 8.35 5.02 -3.42
C LEU A 58 8.65 5.55 -2.02
N ARG A 59 7.61 6.04 -1.34
CA ARG A 59 7.63 6.43 0.07
C ARG A 59 7.59 5.19 0.95
N VAL A 60 8.76 4.67 1.29
CA VAL A 60 8.86 3.44 2.11
C VAL A 60 8.26 3.62 3.51
N GLN A 61 8.32 4.83 4.09
CA GLN A 61 7.61 5.16 5.34
C GLN A 61 6.11 5.42 5.13
N GLY A 62 5.68 5.81 3.93
CA GLY A 62 4.28 6.11 3.62
C GLY A 62 3.38 4.87 3.66
N LEU A 63 3.92 3.68 3.38
CA LEU A 63 3.20 2.41 3.50
C LEU A 63 2.74 2.13 4.94
N ALA A 64 3.58 2.38 5.94
CA ALA A 64 3.22 2.17 7.34
C ALA A 64 2.13 3.15 7.80
N CYS A 65 2.26 4.43 7.44
CA CYS A 65 1.22 5.42 7.71
C CYS A 65 -0.09 5.10 6.97
N MET A 66 -0.03 4.62 5.73
CA MET A 66 -1.23 4.22 4.98
C MET A 66 -1.93 3.02 5.61
N VAL A 67 -1.19 2.01 6.08
CA VAL A 67 -1.77 0.87 6.81
C VAL A 67 -2.44 1.34 8.11
N GLN A 68 -1.84 2.30 8.82
CA GLN A 68 -2.44 2.91 10.01
C GLN A 68 -3.71 3.71 9.67
N ASP A 69 -3.70 4.49 8.59
CA ASP A 69 -4.87 5.23 8.12
C ASP A 69 -6.00 4.26 7.72
N LEU A 70 -5.70 3.20 6.98
CA LEU A 70 -6.67 2.19 6.55
C LEU A 70 -7.24 1.39 7.73
N ALA A 71 -6.39 1.01 8.69
CA ALA A 71 -6.82 0.37 9.93
C ALA A 71 -7.69 1.31 10.78
N GLY A 72 -7.37 2.61 10.80
CA GLY A 72 -8.16 3.65 11.45
C GLY A 72 -9.54 3.85 10.79
N ILE A 73 -9.63 3.76 9.46
CA ILE A 73 -10.88 3.79 8.71
C ILE A 73 -11.74 2.55 9.01
N ALA A 74 -11.14 1.36 9.06
CA ALA A 74 -11.84 0.13 9.42
C ALA A 74 -12.37 0.12 10.86
N ALA A 75 -11.71 0.85 11.78
CA ALA A 75 -12.11 0.99 13.18
C ALA A 75 -13.17 2.09 13.43
N ALA A 76 -13.45 2.97 12.44
CA ALA A 76 -14.46 4.00 12.59
C ALA A 76 -15.87 3.36 12.54
N PRO A 77 -16.73 3.53 13.57
CA PRO A 77 -18.09 3.00 13.52
C PRO A 77 -18.84 3.69 12.38
N ARG A 78 -19.33 2.90 11.42
CA ARG A 78 -20.22 3.35 10.37
C ARG A 78 -21.50 3.88 11.02
N ARG A 79 -21.55 5.19 11.29
CA ARG A 79 -22.77 5.87 11.70
C ARG A 79 -23.71 5.89 10.51
N ALA A 80 -24.63 4.93 10.50
CA ALA A 80 -25.83 4.97 9.68
C ALA A 80 -26.69 6.16 10.14
N ALA A 81 -27.11 6.98 9.18
CA ALA A 81 -28.16 7.97 9.32
C ALA A 81 -29.48 7.37 8.80
#